data_AF-A0A315Z183-F1
#
_entry.id   AF-A0A315Z183-F1
#
_cell.length_a   1.000
_cell.length_b   1.000
_cell.length_c   1.000
_cell.angle_alpha   90.00
_cell.angle_beta   90.00
_cell.angle_gamma   90.00
#
_symmetry.space_group_name_H-M   'P 1'
#
loop_
_entity.id
_entity.type
_entity.pdbx_description
1 polymer ?
#
loop_
_entity_poly.entity_id
_entity_poly.type
_entity_poly.pdbx_seq_one_letter_code
_entity_poly.pdbx_strand_id
1 'polypeptide(L)'
;MKKFVLAIFSLLFFITACGPKEVPSIPLKELDPATKYRGELIMSELVKLNRKEITIQDFRAQKFVTPMVHAGIQHPRGVYRQMPDVMDMVLGEMGNYKLFKALRMDNEITRLRFKVDFSKKKNEFVEVSLDLNLNNDLARIYLIVKRGNEWVNLLEY
;
A
#
# COMPACT_ATOMS: atom_id res chain seq x y z
N MET A 1 -42.38 -7.42 -44.73
CA MET A 1 -41.86 -7.51 -43.35
C MET A 1 -40.42 -8.04 -43.35
N LYS A 2 -39.41 -7.22 -43.69
CA LYS A 2 -37.98 -7.64 -43.71
C LYS A 2 -36.98 -6.51 -43.39
N LYS A 3 -37.39 -5.48 -42.63
CA LYS A 3 -36.52 -4.31 -42.33
C LYS A 3 -36.33 -3.98 -40.85
N PHE A 4 -36.88 -4.79 -39.94
CA PHE A 4 -36.83 -4.50 -38.49
C PHE A 4 -35.85 -5.37 -37.69
N VAL A 5 -35.24 -6.39 -38.29
CA VAL A 5 -34.39 -7.34 -37.55
C VAL A 5 -32.91 -6.93 -37.51
N LEU A 6 -32.48 -5.98 -38.34
CA LEU A 6 -31.06 -5.62 -38.46
C LEU A 6 -30.56 -4.58 -37.44
N ALA A 7 -31.45 -3.86 -36.75
CA ALA A 7 -31.07 -2.76 -35.86
C ALA A 7 -30.78 -3.21 -34.41
N ILE A 8 -31.17 -4.41 -34.01
CA ILE A 8 -30.98 -4.93 -32.64
C ILE A 8 -29.61 -5.62 -32.50
N PHE A 9 -29.03 -6.11 -33.60
CA PHE A 9 -27.72 -6.78 -33.56
C PHE A 9 -26.52 -5.83 -33.54
N SER A 10 -26.70 -4.56 -33.92
CA SER A 10 -25.64 -3.54 -33.86
C SER A 10 -25.53 -2.82 -32.51
N LEU A 11 -26.54 -2.96 -31.63
CA LEU A 11 -26.51 -2.32 -30.30
C LEU A 11 -25.80 -3.17 -29.23
N LEU A 12 -25.55 -4.45 -29.50
CA LEU A 12 -24.92 -5.39 -28.55
C LEU A 12 -23.39 -5.48 -28.67
N PHE A 13 -22.77 -4.82 -29.65
CA PHE A 13 -21.32 -4.93 -29.91
C PHE A 13 -20.45 -3.89 -29.19
N PHE A 14 -21.04 -2.93 -28.47
CA PHE A 14 -20.29 -1.89 -27.74
C PHE A 14 -20.08 -2.16 -26.24
N ILE A 15 -20.41 -3.35 -25.75
CA ILE A 15 -20.16 -3.75 -24.35
C ILE A 15 -18.83 -4.51 -24.21
N THR A 16 -17.91 -4.39 -25.17
CA THR A 16 -16.59 -4.99 -25.07
C THR A 16 -15.71 -4.19 -24.10
N ALA A 17 -15.60 -4.76 -22.90
CA ALA A 17 -14.40 -4.72 -22.06
C ALA A 17 -14.04 -3.37 -21.39
N CYS A 18 -14.87 -2.93 -20.43
CA CYS A 18 -14.31 -2.34 -19.21
C CYS A 18 -13.70 -3.46 -18.35
N GLY A 19 -12.57 -4.02 -18.79
CA GLY A 19 -11.67 -4.72 -17.86
C GLY A 19 -11.16 -3.73 -16.81
N PRO A 20 -10.84 -4.16 -15.58
CA PRO A 20 -10.26 -3.25 -14.60
C PRO A 20 -9.00 -2.61 -15.21
N LYS A 21 -8.99 -1.28 -15.29
CA LYS A 21 -7.84 -0.52 -15.79
C LYS A 21 -6.62 -0.92 -14.98
N GLU A 22 -5.66 -1.59 -15.61
CA GLU A 22 -4.43 -1.98 -14.93
C GLU A 22 -3.72 -0.74 -14.42
N VAL A 23 -3.38 -0.74 -13.12
CA VAL A 23 -2.67 0.38 -12.50
C VAL A 23 -1.27 0.48 -13.12
N PRO A 24 -0.90 1.61 -13.76
CA PRO A 24 0.38 1.74 -14.44
C PRO A 24 1.56 1.56 -13.48
N SER A 25 2.48 0.66 -13.83
CA SER A 25 3.74 0.48 -13.10
C SER A 25 4.74 1.55 -13.52
N ILE A 26 5.45 2.12 -12.55
CA ILE A 26 6.57 3.05 -12.77
C ILE A 26 7.86 2.23 -12.72
N PRO A 27 8.70 2.24 -13.77
CA PRO A 27 10.03 1.65 -13.69
C PRO A 27 10.82 2.27 -12.54
N LEU A 28 11.46 1.46 -11.68
CA LEU A 28 12.14 1.99 -10.48
C LEU A 28 13.28 2.98 -10.80
N LYS A 29 13.82 2.93 -12.02
CA LYS A 29 14.84 3.89 -12.52
C LYS A 29 14.24 5.25 -12.87
N GLU A 30 12.94 5.31 -13.13
CA GLU A 30 12.18 6.52 -13.48
C GLU A 30 11.37 7.07 -12.30
N LEU A 31 11.42 6.39 -11.14
CA LEU A 31 10.78 6.86 -9.93
C LEU A 31 11.48 8.14 -9.46
N ASP A 32 10.68 9.18 -9.20
CA ASP A 32 11.18 10.44 -8.65
C ASP A 32 12.07 10.20 -7.42
N PRO A 33 13.31 10.74 -7.40
CA PRO A 33 14.24 10.49 -6.31
C PRO A 33 13.73 10.95 -4.95
N ALA A 34 12.97 12.05 -4.88
CA ALA A 34 12.41 12.55 -3.62
C ALA A 34 11.30 11.62 -3.11
N THR A 35 10.41 11.15 -3.99
CA THR A 35 9.41 10.12 -3.66
C THR A 35 10.06 8.84 -3.16
N LYS A 36 11.10 8.36 -3.85
CA LYS A 36 11.83 7.15 -3.44
C LYS A 36 12.46 7.33 -2.05
N TYR A 37 13.22 8.40 -1.85
CA TYR A 37 13.87 8.71 -0.57
C TYR A 37 12.86 8.79 0.57
N ARG A 38 11.74 9.48 0.33
CA ARG A 38 10.68 9.64 1.32
C ARG A 38 10.02 8.31 1.68
N GLY A 39 9.77 7.46 0.68
CA GLY A 39 9.29 6.10 0.92
C GLY A 39 10.24 5.26 1.76
N GLU A 40 11.54 5.30 1.44
CA GLU A 40 12.58 4.58 2.20
C GLU A 40 12.72 5.10 3.63
N LEU A 41 12.59 6.42 3.85
CA LEU A 41 12.57 7.04 5.17
C LEU A 41 11.37 6.54 5.99
N ILE A 42 10.16 6.61 5.43
CA ILE A 42 8.94 6.13 6.10
C ILE A 42 9.07 4.64 6.45
N MET A 43 9.59 3.84 5.51
CA MET A 43 9.80 2.41 5.71
C MET A 43 10.82 2.14 6.84
N SER A 44 11.90 2.92 6.91
CA SER A 44 12.89 2.84 7.99
C SER A 44 12.26 3.14 9.35
N GLU A 45 11.48 4.21 9.46
CA GLU A 45 10.78 4.58 10.70
C GLU A 45 9.71 3.53 11.08
N LEU A 46 9.08 2.89 10.10
CA LEU A 46 8.14 1.80 10.35
C LEU A 46 8.84 0.55 10.92
N VAL A 47 10.04 0.22 10.44
CA VAL A 47 10.87 -0.85 11.01
C VAL A 47 11.23 -0.54 12.46
N LYS A 48 11.70 0.68 12.76
CA LYS A 48 12.00 1.11 14.12
C LYS A 48 10.78 1.02 15.03
N LEU A 49 9.62 1.44 14.53
CA LEU A 49 8.35 1.39 15.26
C LEU A 49 7.95 -0.06 15.59
N ASN A 50 8.02 -0.97 14.62
CA ASN A 50 7.70 -2.38 14.84
C ASN A 50 8.68 -3.04 15.82
N ARG A 51 9.97 -2.68 15.78
CA ARG A 51 11.00 -3.14 16.73
C ARG A 51 10.94 -2.45 18.10
N LYS A 52 9.97 -1.55 18.31
CA LYS A 52 9.79 -0.78 19.55
C LYS A 52 11.00 0.10 19.89
N GLU A 53 11.79 0.48 18.88
CA GLU A 53 12.89 1.45 19.00
C GLU A 53 12.38 2.90 19.09
N ILE A 54 11.19 3.15 18.52
CA ILE A 54 10.45 4.41 18.63
C ILE A 54 8.98 4.13 18.98
N THR A 55 8.30 5.13 19.51
CA THR A 55 6.86 5.06 19.79
C THR A 55 6.02 5.48 18.57
N ILE A 56 4.72 5.15 18.58
CA ILE A 56 3.80 5.64 17.53
C ILE A 56 3.69 7.18 17.55
N GLN A 57 3.91 7.81 18.71
CA GLN A 57 3.97 9.26 18.86
C GLN A 57 5.20 9.84 18.16
N ASP A 58 6.36 9.18 18.26
CA ASP A 58 7.59 9.57 17.57
C ASP A 58 7.43 9.42 16.06
N PHE A 59 6.89 8.29 15.59
CA PHE A 59 6.60 8.06 14.16
C PHE A 59 5.71 9.18 13.59
N ARG A 60 4.67 9.56 14.32
CA ARG A 60 3.77 10.66 13.96
C ARG A 60 4.49 12.03 13.94
N ALA A 61 5.45 12.24 14.84
CA ALA A 61 6.17 13.52 14.97
C ALA A 61 7.13 13.80 13.80
N GLN A 62 7.42 12.82 12.96
CA GLN A 62 8.31 12.95 11.80
C GLN A 62 7.76 13.81 10.64
N LYS A 63 6.53 14.33 10.75
CA LYS A 63 5.89 15.26 9.78
C LYS A 63 5.84 14.77 8.33
N PHE A 64 5.86 13.45 8.11
CA PHE A 64 5.64 12.85 6.78
C PHE A 64 4.26 12.20 6.64
N VAL A 65 3.38 12.30 7.63
CA VAL A 65 2.04 11.69 7.60
C VAL A 65 0.98 12.71 7.22
N THR A 66 0.02 12.31 6.38
CA THR A 66 -1.15 13.14 6.08
C THR A 66 -2.06 13.32 7.30
N PRO A 67 -2.94 14.33 7.32
CA PRO A 67 -3.93 14.51 8.40
C PRO A 67 -4.83 13.29 8.62
N MET A 68 -5.15 12.53 7.56
CA MET A 68 -5.97 11.32 7.67
C MET A 68 -5.22 10.20 8.41
N VAL A 69 -3.96 9.95 8.06
CA VAL A 69 -3.11 8.98 8.78
C VAL A 69 -2.89 9.45 10.22
N HIS A 70 -2.68 10.75 10.44
CA HIS A 70 -2.58 11.33 11.77
C HIS A 70 -3.82 11.05 12.62
N ALA A 71 -5.02 11.28 12.09
CA ALA A 71 -6.27 10.98 12.78
C ALA A 71 -6.40 9.47 13.08
N GLY A 72 -6.02 8.62 12.13
CA GLY A 72 -6.02 7.16 12.29
C GLY A 72 -5.02 6.65 13.35
N ILE A 73 -3.96 7.39 13.64
CA ILE A 73 -3.04 7.11 14.76
C ILE A 73 -3.65 7.57 16.10
N GLN A 74 -4.32 8.73 16.12
CA GLN A 74 -4.88 9.29 17.36
C GLN A 74 -6.07 8.48 17.87
N HIS A 75 -6.91 7.98 16.98
CA HIS A 75 -8.12 7.27 17.35
C HIS A 75 -7.78 6.00 18.18
N PRO A 76 -8.41 5.76 19.35
CA PRO A 76 -8.09 4.62 20.22
C PRO A 76 -8.23 3.25 19.53
N ARG A 77 -9.17 3.14 18.60
CA ARG A 77 -9.40 1.96 17.75
C ARG A 77 -8.94 2.17 16.31
N GLY A 78 -8.10 3.17 16.07
CA GLY A 78 -7.59 3.48 14.74
C GLY A 78 -6.66 2.37 14.25
N VAL A 79 -6.76 2.04 12.97
CA VAL A 79 -5.96 0.94 12.39
C VAL A 79 -4.47 1.19 12.51
N TYR A 80 -4.01 2.43 12.28
CA TYR A 80 -2.59 2.77 12.37
C TYR A 80 -2.08 2.82 13.82
N ARG A 81 -2.98 3.05 14.79
CA ARG A 81 -2.62 2.93 16.21
C ARG A 81 -2.33 1.50 16.61
N GLN A 82 -3.14 0.55 16.11
CA GLN A 82 -3.03 -0.88 16.43
C GLN A 82 -2.02 -1.63 15.54
N MET A 83 -1.64 -1.03 14.41
CA MET A 83 -0.75 -1.63 13.42
C MET A 83 0.53 -2.22 14.01
N PRO A 84 1.30 -1.55 14.89
CA PRO A 84 2.53 -2.11 15.44
C PRO A 84 2.29 -3.41 16.22
N ASP A 85 1.22 -3.45 17.01
CA ASP A 85 0.85 -4.63 17.81
C ASP A 85 0.37 -5.77 16.91
N VAL A 86 -0.42 -5.48 15.87
CA VAL A 86 -0.87 -6.46 14.88
C VAL A 86 0.32 -7.04 14.11
N MET A 87 1.25 -6.19 13.68
CA MET A 87 2.48 -6.62 13.00
C MET A 87 3.32 -7.55 13.88
N ASP A 88 3.61 -7.16 15.12
CA ASP A 88 4.41 -7.97 16.05
C ASP A 88 3.70 -9.29 16.40
N MET A 89 2.39 -9.23 16.68
CA MET A 89 1.61 -10.41 17.02
C MET A 89 1.59 -11.44 15.88
N VAL A 90 1.30 -11.02 14.65
CA VAL A 90 1.08 -11.91 13.51
C VAL A 90 2.38 -12.28 12.79
N LEU A 91 3.30 -11.33 12.63
CA LEU A 91 4.49 -11.46 11.79
C LEU A 91 5.81 -11.38 12.58
N GLY A 92 5.78 -10.80 13.78
CA GLY A 92 6.97 -10.56 14.60
C GLY A 92 7.73 -9.32 14.14
N GLU A 93 9.03 -9.33 14.43
CA GLU A 93 9.92 -8.21 14.14
C GLU A 93 10.26 -8.12 12.64
N MET A 94 10.24 -6.90 12.12
CA MET A 94 10.64 -6.54 10.77
C MET A 94 12.16 -6.62 10.63
N GLY A 95 12.61 -7.29 9.58
CA GLY A 95 14.00 -7.43 9.19
C GLY A 95 14.38 -6.46 8.06
N ASN A 96 15.07 -7.01 7.06
CA ASN A 96 15.44 -6.25 5.87
C ASN A 96 14.22 -5.93 5.01
N TYR A 97 14.29 -4.84 4.26
CA TYR A 97 13.27 -4.47 3.28
C TYR A 97 13.91 -4.05 1.96
N LYS A 98 13.14 -4.20 0.88
CA LYS A 98 13.55 -3.78 -0.47
C LYS A 98 12.36 -3.26 -1.26
N LEU A 99 12.47 -2.03 -1.76
CA LEU A 99 11.55 -1.49 -2.77
C LEU A 99 11.65 -2.33 -4.04
N PHE A 100 10.55 -2.94 -4.47
CA PHE A 100 10.53 -3.80 -5.67
C PHE A 100 9.53 -3.35 -6.73
N LYS A 101 8.56 -2.50 -6.39
CA LYS A 101 7.59 -1.97 -7.34
C LYS A 101 7.11 -0.58 -6.95
N ALA A 102 6.89 0.27 -7.93
CA ALA A 102 6.21 1.55 -7.79
C ALA A 102 5.03 1.61 -8.77
N LEU A 103 3.90 2.17 -8.35
CA LEU A 103 2.69 2.29 -9.17
C LEU A 103 2.18 3.72 -9.16
N ARG A 104 1.64 4.18 -10.29
CA ARG A 104 0.89 5.43 -10.38
C ARG A 104 -0.59 5.11 -10.13
N MET A 105 -1.07 5.47 -8.96
CA MET A 105 -2.48 5.35 -8.59
C MET A 105 -3.25 6.58 -9.09
N ASP A 106 -4.58 6.53 -9.00
CA ASP A 106 -5.42 7.70 -9.29
C ASP A 106 -5.12 8.86 -8.31
N ASN A 107 -5.51 10.08 -8.71
CA ASN A 107 -5.28 11.32 -7.95
C ASN A 107 -3.80 11.57 -7.61
N GLU A 108 -2.92 11.18 -8.54
CA GLU A 108 -1.48 11.43 -8.47
C GLU A 108 -0.79 10.80 -7.24
N ILE A 109 -1.42 9.79 -6.65
CA ILE A 109 -0.84 9.00 -5.57
C ILE A 109 0.22 8.05 -6.15
N THR A 110 1.38 7.99 -5.51
CA THR A 110 2.40 6.99 -5.84
C THR A 110 2.41 5.89 -4.79
N ARG A 111 2.14 4.66 -5.20
CA ARG A 111 2.24 3.48 -4.33
C ARG A 111 3.61 2.85 -4.44
N LEU A 112 4.33 2.79 -3.33
CA LEU A 112 5.62 2.12 -3.20
C LEU A 112 5.43 0.78 -2.50
N ARG A 113 5.88 -0.31 -3.13
CA ARG A 113 5.72 -1.68 -2.62
C ARG A 113 7.07 -2.23 -2.18
N PHE A 114 7.17 -2.54 -0.90
CA PHE A 114 8.37 -3.08 -0.26
C PHE A 114 8.17 -4.55 0.05
N LYS A 115 9.13 -5.39 -0.32
CA LYS A 115 9.24 -6.74 0.20
C LYS A 115 9.96 -6.64 1.54
N VAL A 116 9.41 -7.27 2.57
CA VAL A 116 9.92 -7.16 3.94
C VAL A 116 10.08 -8.54 4.56
N ASP A 117 11.21 -8.77 5.20
CA ASP A 117 11.45 -9.98 5.98
C ASP A 117 10.86 -9.82 7.37
N PHE A 118 10.28 -10.90 7.93
CA PHE A 118 9.68 -10.90 9.26
C PHE A 118 10.13 -12.12 10.07
N SER A 119 10.32 -11.96 11.38
CA SER A 119 10.92 -12.99 12.23
C SER A 119 10.05 -14.26 12.39
N LYS A 120 8.70 -14.15 12.37
CA LYS A 120 7.78 -15.31 12.41
C LYS A 120 7.45 -15.87 11.03
N LYS A 121 7.79 -15.16 9.96
CA LYS A 121 7.45 -15.48 8.57
C LYS A 121 8.68 -15.53 7.66
N LYS A 122 9.77 -16.10 8.20
CA LYS A 122 11.01 -16.34 7.46
C LYS A 122 10.68 -17.25 6.27
N ASN A 123 10.84 -16.74 5.04
CA ASN A 123 10.54 -17.38 3.75
C ASN A 123 9.15 -17.13 3.12
N GLU A 124 8.27 -16.37 3.76
CA GLU A 124 7.03 -15.93 3.11
C GLU A 124 7.22 -14.56 2.45
N PHE A 125 6.53 -14.33 1.33
CA PHE A 125 6.48 -12.99 0.74
C PHE A 125 5.50 -12.14 1.55
N VAL A 126 6.05 -11.20 2.32
CA VAL A 126 5.29 -10.15 2.98
C VAL A 126 5.59 -8.83 2.30
N GLU A 127 4.52 -8.08 2.03
CA GLU A 127 4.60 -6.78 1.41
C GLU A 127 4.08 -5.70 2.33
N VAL A 128 4.83 -4.62 2.43
CA VAL A 128 4.35 -3.34 2.94
C VAL A 128 4.20 -2.40 1.76
N SER A 129 2.99 -1.88 1.54
CA SER A 129 2.75 -0.84 0.54
C SER A 129 2.49 0.50 1.21
N LEU A 130 3.14 1.55 0.69
CA LEU A 130 2.98 2.93 1.13
C LEU A 130 2.36 3.74 -0.02
N ASP A 131 1.21 4.37 0.23
CA ASP A 131 0.66 5.37 -0.68
C ASP A 131 1.17 6.74 -0.25
N LEU A 132 1.87 7.42 -1.15
CA LEU A 132 2.33 8.78 -0.99
C LEU A 132 1.47 9.72 -1.83
N ASN A 133 1.02 10.82 -1.24
CA ASN A 133 0.33 11.87 -1.99
C ASN A 133 1.33 12.69 -2.84
N LEU A 134 0.82 13.72 -3.51
CA LEU A 134 1.61 14.66 -4.32
C LEU A 134 2.77 15.34 -3.59
N ASN A 135 2.66 15.54 -2.28
CA ASN A 135 3.69 16.14 -1.45
C ASN A 135 4.66 15.09 -0.87
N ASN A 136 4.56 13.84 -1.34
CA ASN A 136 5.25 12.68 -0.80
C ASN A 136 4.92 12.39 0.68
N ASP A 137 3.77 12.85 1.19
CA ASP A 137 3.31 12.51 2.53
C ASP A 137 2.52 11.20 2.51
N LEU A 138 2.69 10.41 3.56
CA LEU A 138 2.06 9.11 3.77
C LEU A 138 0.54 9.27 3.90
N ALA A 139 -0.16 8.80 2.88
CA ALA A 139 -1.61 8.80 2.79
C ALA A 139 -2.22 7.48 3.28
N ARG A 140 -1.51 6.35 3.10
CA ARG A 140 -2.00 5.03 3.53
C ARG A 140 -0.85 4.02 3.65
N ILE A 141 -1.00 3.09 4.59
CA ILE A 141 -0.15 1.90 4.75
C ILE A 141 -1.01 0.67 4.50
N TYR A 142 -0.45 -0.31 3.79
CA TYR A 142 -1.01 -1.65 3.61
C TYR A 142 -0.01 -2.69 4.08
N LEU A 143 -0.50 -3.77 4.68
CA LEU A 143 0.32 -4.91 5.08
C LEU A 143 -0.24 -6.18 4.45
N ILE A 144 0.32 -6.55 3.31
CA ILE A 144 -0.19 -7.63 2.47
C ILE A 144 0.61 -8.89 2.72
N VAL A 145 -0.07 -9.96 3.12
CA VAL A 145 0.50 -11.28 3.37
C VAL A 145 -0.18 -12.32 2.51
N LYS A 146 0.60 -13.28 2.01
CA LYS A 146 0.04 -14.45 1.33
C LYS A 146 -0.35 -15.51 2.36
N ARG A 147 -1.62 -15.93 2.39
CA ARG A 147 -2.12 -17.05 3.20
C ARG A 147 -2.70 -18.11 2.28
N GLY A 148 -1.96 -19.20 2.07
CA GLY A 148 -2.33 -20.21 1.08
C GLY A 148 -2.36 -19.61 -0.33
N ASN A 149 -3.54 -19.61 -0.96
CA ASN A 149 -3.74 -19.04 -2.30
C ASN A 149 -4.27 -17.59 -2.28
N GLU A 150 -4.51 -17.01 -1.10
CA GLU A 150 -5.12 -15.69 -0.95
C GLU A 150 -4.11 -14.63 -0.49
N TRP A 151 -4.34 -13.39 -0.90
CA TRP A 151 -3.63 -12.21 -0.42
C TRP A 151 -4.53 -11.48 0.57
N VAL A 152 -4.04 -11.27 1.78
CA VAL A 152 -4.79 -10.64 2.87
C VAL A 152 -4.09 -9.36 3.29
N ASN A 153 -4.82 -8.25 3.34
CA ASN A 153 -4.35 -7.04 3.97
C ASN A 153 -4.66 -7.09 5.48
N LEU A 154 -3.62 -7.15 6.31
CA LEU A 154 -3.77 -7.21 7.77
C LEU A 154 -4.20 -5.89 8.41
N LEU A 155 -4.23 -4.81 7.63
CA LEU A 155 -4.67 -3.47 8.06
C LEU A 155 -6.01 -3.07 7.43
N GLU A 156 -6.77 -4.03 6.91
CA GLU A 156 -8.17 -3.82 6.53
C GLU A 156 -9.08 -4.21 7.71
N TYR A 157 -9.89 -3.24 8.16
CA TYR A 157 -11.01 -3.42 9.09
C TYR A 157 -12.26 -2.79 8.50
#